data_AF-A0A8H4L6S6-F1
#
_entry.id   AF-A0A8H4L6S6-F1
#
_cell.length_a   1.000
_cell.length_b   1.000
_cell.length_c   1.000
_cell.angle_alpha   90.00
_cell.angle_beta   90.00
_cell.angle_gamma   90.00
#
_symmetry.space_group_name_H-M   'P 1'
#
loop_
_entity.id
_entity.type
_entity.pdbx_description
1 polymer ?
#
loop_
_entity_poly.entity_id
_entity_poly.type
_entity_poly.pdbx_seq_one_letter_code
_entity_poly.pdbx_strand_id
1 'polypeptide(L)'
;MLTTQPTSEPCETETGPLITMLAEGLNMDDIKIRFRDDVEKIFDLWVPMVQKSTLPSAMASNDSRIVQVLRDLTKDSENTDVYIARLASVQLTRLMSSLQRRIKSDRQSRRIVIGKRADSIATDILVSALGTPSGGTTARRQAFWRRRLDKRRASLAGVAPLLIVRYSYRESRADYVSNKTLDALAAEIYRHYPTEVVRAAEYMTQVGESDTEVDAEAKRAHMDKLRDMLR
;
A
#
# COMPACT_ATOMS: atom_id res chain seq x y z
N MET A 1 3.12 -41.36 -39.92
CA MET A 1 3.68 -40.26 -39.12
C MET A 1 2.57 -39.25 -38.91
N LEU A 2 2.03 -39.18 -37.69
CA LEU A 2 0.93 -38.31 -37.30
C LEU A 2 1.50 -36.93 -36.94
N THR A 3 1.12 -35.91 -37.71
CA THR A 3 1.44 -34.51 -37.43
C THR A 3 0.33 -33.93 -36.58
N THR A 4 0.57 -33.78 -35.27
CA THR A 4 -0.31 -33.02 -34.37
C THR A 4 0.08 -31.54 -34.43
N GLN A 5 -0.80 -30.72 -34.96
CA GLN A 5 -0.79 -29.27 -34.72
C GLN A 5 -1.26 -29.01 -33.27
N PRO A 6 -0.62 -28.10 -32.51
CA PRO A 6 -1.21 -27.59 -31.29
C PRO A 6 -2.27 -26.54 -31.62
N THR A 7 -3.52 -26.87 -31.34
CA THR A 7 -4.65 -25.93 -31.32
C THR A 7 -4.36 -24.84 -30.27
N SER A 8 -4.09 -23.63 -30.75
CA SER A 8 -4.09 -22.43 -29.91
C SER A 8 -5.54 -22.06 -29.58
N GLU A 9 -6.02 -22.45 -28.41
CA GLU A 9 -7.23 -21.85 -27.84
C GLU A 9 -6.91 -20.47 -27.26
N PRO A 10 -7.76 -19.45 -27.53
CA PRO A 10 -7.56 -18.12 -26.99
C PRO A 10 -7.94 -18.06 -25.51
N CYS A 11 -7.00 -17.54 -24.74
CA CYS A 11 -7.15 -16.88 -23.45
C CYS A 11 -8.32 -15.89 -23.47
N GLU A 12 -8.93 -15.67 -22.29
CA GLU A 12 -9.95 -14.65 -21.94
C GLU A 12 -11.40 -15.19 -21.81
N THR A 13 -11.84 -15.49 -20.58
CA THR A 13 -13.22 -15.20 -20.07
C THR A 13 -13.48 -15.59 -18.61
N GLU A 14 -12.59 -16.30 -17.91
CA GLU A 14 -12.88 -16.75 -16.52
C GLU A 14 -12.72 -15.70 -15.41
N THR A 15 -12.40 -14.45 -15.74
CA THR A 15 -12.06 -13.43 -14.71
C THR A 15 -13.30 -12.83 -14.04
N GLY A 16 -14.40 -12.67 -14.78
CA GLY A 16 -15.66 -12.09 -14.28
C GLY A 16 -16.34 -12.92 -13.18
N PRO A 17 -16.56 -14.23 -13.39
CA PRO A 17 -17.16 -15.11 -12.39
C PRO A 17 -16.34 -15.19 -11.11
N LEU A 18 -15.00 -15.19 -11.23
CA LEU A 18 -14.10 -15.24 -10.08
C LEU A 18 -14.14 -13.96 -9.25
N ILE A 19 -14.20 -12.78 -9.90
CA ILE A 19 -14.34 -11.47 -9.22
C ILE A 19 -15.71 -11.36 -8.53
N THR A 20 -16.78 -11.84 -9.17
CA THR A 20 -18.15 -11.75 -8.63
C THR A 20 -18.32 -12.67 -7.42
N MET A 21 -17.92 -13.94 -7.54
CA MET A 21 -17.90 -14.90 -6.41
C MET A 21 -17.00 -14.41 -5.25
N LEU A 22 -15.92 -13.69 -5.57
CA LEU A 22 -15.04 -13.08 -4.56
C LEU A 22 -15.72 -11.93 -3.80
N ALA A 23 -16.50 -11.11 -4.50
CA ALA A 23 -17.22 -9.99 -3.93
C ALA A 23 -18.46 -10.44 -3.15
N GLU A 24 -19.17 -11.47 -3.63
CA GLU A 24 -20.38 -12.03 -2.99
C GLU A 24 -20.10 -12.67 -1.62
N GLY A 25 -18.89 -13.19 -1.39
CA GLY A 25 -18.48 -13.74 -0.09
C GLY A 25 -18.21 -12.68 0.99
N LEU A 26 -18.34 -11.39 0.67
CA LEU A 26 -18.10 -10.29 1.59
C LEU A 26 -19.43 -9.78 2.14
N ASN A 27 -19.73 -10.12 3.39
CA ASN A 27 -20.82 -9.48 4.10
C ASN A 27 -20.42 -8.03 4.45
N MET A 28 -20.96 -7.06 3.71
CA MET A 28 -20.58 -5.65 3.82
C MET A 28 -21.05 -5.00 5.13
N ASP A 29 -22.15 -5.48 5.71
CA ASP A 29 -22.62 -5.02 7.01
C ASP A 29 -21.66 -5.47 8.12
N ASP A 30 -21.14 -6.70 8.04
CA ASP A 30 -20.09 -7.19 8.95
C ASP A 30 -18.81 -6.37 8.83
N ILE A 31 -18.49 -5.87 7.64
CA ILE A 31 -17.32 -5.02 7.40
C ILE A 31 -17.49 -3.66 8.06
N LYS A 32 -18.65 -3.00 7.93
CA LYS A 32 -18.92 -1.70 8.61
C LYS A 32 -18.84 -1.85 10.12
N ILE A 33 -19.49 -2.88 10.67
CA ILE A 33 -19.49 -3.17 12.11
C ILE A 33 -18.07 -3.43 12.61
N ARG A 34 -17.33 -4.34 11.96
CA ARG A 34 -15.95 -4.66 12.37
C ARG A 34 -15.01 -3.47 12.23
N PHE A 35 -15.16 -2.66 11.18
CA PHE A 35 -14.34 -1.45 11.04
C PHE A 35 -14.62 -0.46 12.18
N ARG A 36 -15.89 -0.28 12.55
CA ARG A 36 -16.31 0.54 13.68
C ARG A 36 -15.71 0.03 15.00
N ASP A 37 -15.70 -1.28 15.22
CA ASP A 37 -15.15 -1.88 16.43
C ASP A 37 -13.62 -1.74 16.51
N ASP A 38 -12.93 -1.87 15.37
CA ASP A 38 -11.46 -1.79 15.28
C ASP A 38 -10.93 -0.36 15.06
N VAL A 39 -11.80 0.65 14.89
CA VAL A 39 -11.42 1.98 14.38
C VAL A 39 -10.35 2.67 15.23
N GLU A 40 -10.40 2.52 16.56
CA GLU A 40 -9.41 3.11 17.46
C GLU A 40 -8.04 2.44 17.30
N LYS A 41 -8.01 1.09 17.26
CA LYS A 41 -6.77 0.34 17.01
C LYS A 41 -6.17 0.72 15.67
N ILE A 42 -7.00 0.84 14.64
CA ILE A 42 -6.55 1.23 13.30
C ILE A 42 -6.01 2.66 13.32
N PHE A 43 -6.63 3.58 14.05
CA PHE A 43 -6.17 4.95 14.21
C PHE A 43 -4.79 5.02 14.86
N ASP A 44 -4.62 4.32 15.97
CA ASP A 44 -3.38 4.28 16.75
C ASP A 44 -2.21 3.66 15.96
N LEU A 45 -2.50 2.79 14.98
CA LEU A 45 -1.48 2.22 14.09
C LEU A 45 -1.22 3.09 12.86
N TRP A 46 -2.28 3.52 12.17
CA TRP A 46 -2.18 4.13 10.85
C TRP A 46 -1.70 5.58 10.91
N VAL A 47 -2.27 6.39 11.80
CA VAL A 47 -1.94 7.83 11.86
C VAL A 47 -0.45 8.04 12.16
N PRO A 48 0.14 7.41 13.20
CA PRO A 48 1.57 7.57 13.44
C PRO A 48 2.45 7.01 12.32
N MET A 49 2.01 5.93 11.66
CA MET A 49 2.73 5.35 10.52
C MET A 49 2.78 6.33 9.34
N VAL A 50 1.65 6.96 9.02
CA VAL A 50 1.57 7.96 7.95
C VAL A 50 2.35 9.22 8.32
N GLN A 51 2.24 9.73 9.55
CA GLN A 51 2.99 10.92 10.00
C GLN A 51 4.50 10.72 9.87
N LYS A 52 5.02 9.58 10.33
CA LYS A 52 6.46 9.27 10.27
C LYS A 52 6.98 9.10 8.85
N SER A 53 6.12 8.74 7.91
CA SER A 53 6.53 8.38 6.55
C SER A 53 6.08 9.35 5.47
N THR A 54 5.33 10.39 5.83
CA THR A 54 5.01 11.49 4.94
C THR A 54 6.24 12.37 4.81
N LEU A 55 6.73 12.53 3.58
CA LEU A 55 7.93 13.32 3.30
C LEU A 55 7.58 14.81 3.24
N PRO A 56 8.17 15.67 4.09
CA PRO A 56 7.93 17.11 4.05
C PRO A 56 8.26 17.70 2.68
N SER A 57 7.48 18.68 2.22
CA SER A 57 7.65 19.31 0.90
C SER A 57 9.03 19.97 0.68
N ALA A 58 9.78 20.28 1.74
CA ALA A 58 11.14 20.84 1.67
C ALA A 58 12.27 19.79 1.68
N MET A 59 12.00 18.54 2.02
CA MET A 59 12.99 17.47 2.19
C MET A 59 13.61 16.96 0.87
N ALA A 60 14.91 17.17 0.64
CA ALA A 60 15.60 16.66 -0.55
C ALA A 60 15.55 15.12 -0.67
N SER A 61 15.59 14.57 -1.89
CA SER A 61 15.47 13.12 -2.09
C SER A 61 16.62 12.28 -1.52
N ASN A 62 17.72 12.91 -1.10
CA ASN A 62 18.90 12.28 -0.50
C ASN A 62 18.95 12.42 1.02
N ASP A 63 17.89 12.91 1.67
CA ASP A 63 17.82 13.03 3.12
C ASP A 63 17.91 11.65 3.79
N SER A 64 18.81 11.51 4.77
CA SER A 64 19.05 10.23 5.47
C SER A 64 17.81 9.73 6.23
N ARG A 65 16.89 10.62 6.61
CA ARG A 65 15.62 10.24 7.24
C ARG A 65 14.76 9.37 6.32
N ILE A 66 14.83 9.56 5.00
CA ILE A 66 14.12 8.73 4.02
C ILE A 66 14.59 7.27 4.12
N VAL A 67 15.90 7.05 4.27
CA VAL A 67 16.47 5.70 4.41
C VAL A 67 15.99 5.04 5.71
N GLN A 68 15.94 5.79 6.81
CA GLN A 68 15.48 5.28 8.10
C GLN A 68 13.99 4.90 8.05
N VAL A 69 13.14 5.78 7.51
CA VAL A 69 11.69 5.50 7.34
C VAL A 69 11.46 4.28 6.44
N LEU A 70 12.18 4.17 5.32
CA LEU A 70 12.09 3.00 4.43
C LEU A 70 12.48 1.71 5.15
N ARG A 71 13.50 1.75 6.00
CA ARG A 71 13.92 0.60 6.81
C ARG A 71 12.86 0.20 7.81
N ASP A 72 12.29 1.17 8.53
CA ASP A 72 11.27 0.91 9.55
C ASP A 72 10.00 0.33 8.92
N LEU A 73 9.49 0.93 7.83
CA LEU A 73 8.36 0.38 7.08
C LEU A 73 8.65 -0.99 6.46
N THR A 74 9.89 -1.24 6.05
CA THR A 74 10.30 -2.57 5.58
C THR A 74 10.15 -3.57 6.73
N LYS A 75 10.71 -3.29 7.90
CA LYS A 75 10.60 -4.18 9.06
C LYS A 75 9.13 -4.41 9.44
N ASP A 76 8.33 -3.36 9.44
CA ASP A 76 6.91 -3.44 9.76
C ASP A 76 6.12 -4.24 8.71
N SER A 77 6.49 -4.19 7.43
CA SER A 77 5.81 -4.98 6.39
C SER A 77 6.11 -6.48 6.44
N GLU A 78 7.11 -6.88 7.25
CA GLU A 78 7.47 -8.27 7.58
C GLU A 78 6.93 -8.70 8.96
N ASN A 79 6.14 -7.86 9.62
CA ASN A 79 5.59 -8.15 10.94
C ASN A 79 4.64 -9.37 10.90
N THR A 80 4.58 -10.11 12.01
CA THR A 80 3.65 -11.24 12.17
C THR A 80 2.21 -10.78 12.36
N ASP A 81 2.00 -9.57 12.90
CA ASP A 81 0.68 -8.93 12.91
C ASP A 81 0.32 -8.49 11.49
N VAL A 82 -0.70 -9.15 10.95
CA VAL A 82 -1.23 -8.93 9.59
C VAL A 82 -1.67 -7.47 9.37
N TYR A 83 -2.14 -6.77 10.41
CA TYR A 83 -2.50 -5.36 10.32
C TYR A 83 -1.28 -4.50 10.04
N ILE A 84 -0.25 -4.66 10.86
CA ILE A 84 0.99 -3.90 10.74
C ILE A 84 1.64 -4.20 9.38
N ALA A 85 1.74 -5.48 9.01
CA ALA A 85 2.36 -5.91 7.77
C ALA A 85 1.70 -5.29 6.52
N ARG A 86 0.37 -5.28 6.50
CA ARG A 86 -0.40 -4.76 5.37
C ARG A 86 -0.37 -3.25 5.29
N LEU A 87 -0.62 -2.55 6.40
CA LEU A 87 -0.56 -1.10 6.45
C LEU A 87 0.83 -0.59 6.05
N ALA A 88 1.88 -1.22 6.56
CA ALA A 88 3.25 -0.90 6.19
C ALA A 88 3.54 -1.17 4.71
N SER A 89 3.04 -2.28 4.13
CA SER A 89 3.18 -2.55 2.68
C SER A 89 2.55 -1.45 1.82
N VAL A 90 1.35 -0.99 2.21
CA VAL A 90 0.67 0.09 1.50
C VAL A 90 1.44 1.40 1.65
N GLN A 91 1.85 1.74 2.86
CA GLN A 91 2.57 2.99 3.12
C GLN A 91 3.95 3.01 2.48
N LEU A 92 4.65 1.87 2.44
CA LEU A 92 5.91 1.72 1.71
C LEU A 92 5.73 2.02 0.21
N THR A 93 4.64 1.52 -0.40
CA THR A 93 4.33 1.84 -1.80
C THR A 93 4.04 3.32 -2.02
N ARG A 94 3.32 3.97 -1.09
CA ARG A 94 3.03 5.41 -1.14
C ARG A 94 4.31 6.25 -1.01
N LEU A 95 5.16 5.91 -0.03
CA LEU A 95 6.46 6.55 0.17
C LEU A 95 7.36 6.40 -1.06
N MET A 96 7.48 5.19 -1.61
CA MET A 96 8.26 4.94 -2.83
C MET A 96 7.75 5.75 -4.02
N SER A 97 6.44 5.87 -4.19
CA SER A 97 5.84 6.68 -5.25
C SER A 97 6.08 8.19 -5.04
N SER A 98 6.03 8.65 -3.79
CA SER A 98 6.38 10.03 -3.41
C SER A 98 7.85 10.33 -3.70
N LEU A 99 8.76 9.45 -3.28
CA LEU A 99 10.20 9.55 -3.53
C LEU A 99 10.51 9.62 -5.02
N GLN A 100 9.83 8.83 -5.86
CA GLN A 100 10.02 8.89 -7.31
C GLN A 100 9.59 10.22 -7.92
N ARG A 101 8.46 10.76 -7.48
CA ARG A 101 8.01 12.10 -7.90
C ARG A 101 9.03 13.16 -7.45
N ARG A 102 9.55 13.04 -6.24
CA ARG A 102 10.59 13.91 -5.69
C ARG A 102 11.86 13.89 -6.52
N ILE A 103 12.40 12.71 -6.82
CA ILE A 103 13.60 12.54 -7.66
C ILE A 103 13.37 13.14 -9.05
N LYS A 104 12.18 12.99 -9.65
CA LYS A 104 11.85 13.64 -10.93
C LYS A 104 11.89 15.18 -10.81
N SER A 105 11.30 15.74 -9.75
CA SER A 105 11.28 17.18 -9.48
C SER A 105 12.69 17.74 -9.23
N ASP A 106 13.51 17.05 -8.44
CA ASP A 106 14.89 17.45 -8.15
C ASP A 106 15.76 17.45 -9.41
N ARG A 107 15.51 16.52 -10.36
CA ARG A 107 16.16 16.51 -11.68
C ARG A 107 15.72 17.66 -12.57
N GLN A 108 14.41 17.94 -12.63
CA GLN A 108 13.89 19.09 -13.39
C GLN A 108 14.48 20.41 -12.87
N SER A 109 14.68 20.51 -11.55
CA SER A 109 15.28 21.66 -10.89
C SER A 109 16.83 21.68 -10.96
N ARG A 110 17.46 20.76 -11.71
CA ARG A 110 18.91 20.56 -11.83
C ARG A 110 19.65 20.35 -10.50
N ARG A 111 18.95 19.99 -9.42
CA ARG A 111 19.55 19.67 -8.11
C ARG A 111 20.26 18.31 -8.12
N ILE A 112 19.86 17.42 -9.03
CA ILE A 112 20.44 16.08 -9.19
C ILE A 112 20.73 15.83 -10.67
N VAL A 113 21.99 15.61 -11.02
CA VAL A 113 22.44 15.21 -12.37
C VAL A 113 22.98 13.78 -12.31
N ILE A 114 22.08 12.81 -12.31
CA ILE A 114 22.42 11.39 -12.38
C ILE A 114 21.81 10.80 -13.65
N GLY A 115 22.58 10.02 -14.41
CA GLY A 115 22.13 9.34 -15.65
C GLY A 115 21.14 8.18 -15.44
N LYS A 116 20.74 7.91 -14.20
CA LYS A 116 19.80 6.83 -13.83
C LYS A 116 18.35 7.30 -13.91
N ARG A 117 17.43 6.37 -14.21
CA ARG A 117 15.98 6.59 -14.11
C ARG A 117 15.58 6.77 -12.64
N ALA A 118 14.58 7.61 -12.35
CA ALA A 118 14.10 7.85 -10.98
C ALA A 118 13.71 6.56 -10.25
N ASP A 119 13.14 5.60 -10.98
CA ASP A 119 12.80 4.27 -10.46
C ASP A 119 14.02 3.47 -9.98
N SER A 120 15.12 3.55 -10.74
CA SER A 120 16.39 2.92 -10.35
C SER A 120 16.99 3.59 -9.13
N ILE A 121 16.94 4.93 -9.03
CA ILE A 121 17.47 5.67 -7.89
C ILE A 121 16.68 5.33 -6.62
N ALA A 122 15.35 5.33 -6.68
CA ALA A 122 14.51 4.92 -5.56
C ALA A 122 14.79 3.47 -5.13
N THR A 123 15.03 2.57 -6.08
CA THR A 123 15.41 1.17 -5.78
C THR A 123 16.77 1.09 -5.11
N ASP A 124 17.75 1.89 -5.54
CA ASP A 124 19.08 1.95 -4.90
C ASP A 124 18.95 2.41 -3.44
N ILE A 125 18.14 3.43 -3.17
CA ILE A 125 17.86 3.93 -1.82
C ILE A 125 17.19 2.85 -0.96
N LEU A 126 16.23 2.11 -1.51
CA LEU A 126 15.60 0.99 -0.80
C LEU A 126 16.61 -0.11 -0.47
N VAL A 127 17.49 -0.48 -1.42
CA VAL A 127 18.56 -1.47 -1.18
C VAL A 127 19.47 -1.01 -0.04
N SER A 128 19.84 0.28 0.00
CA SER A 128 20.60 0.85 1.11
C SER A 128 19.84 0.77 2.44
N ALA A 129 18.52 0.98 2.44
CA ALA A 129 17.68 0.87 3.63
C ALA A 129 17.64 -0.57 4.21
N LEU A 130 17.65 -1.58 3.32
CA LEU A 130 17.68 -3.00 3.69
C LEU A 130 18.98 -3.43 4.39
N GLY A 131 20.02 -2.58 4.39
CA GLY A 131 21.26 -2.85 5.12
C GLY A 131 22.00 -4.11 4.67
N THR A 132 21.72 -4.60 3.45
CA THR A 132 22.33 -5.84 2.95
C THR A 132 23.83 -5.59 2.70
N PRO A 133 24.75 -6.29 3.42
CA PRO A 133 26.19 -5.98 3.40
C PRO A 133 26.87 -6.24 2.05
N SER A 134 26.18 -6.89 1.11
CA SER A 134 26.72 -7.31 -0.18
C SER A 134 25.95 -6.64 -1.31
N GLY A 135 26.55 -5.58 -1.86
CA GLY A 135 26.08 -4.82 -3.02
C GLY A 135 26.06 -5.66 -4.30
N GLY A 136 25.13 -6.61 -4.38
CA GLY A 136 24.99 -7.54 -5.49
C GLY A 136 23.62 -7.51 -6.15
N THR A 137 23.56 -8.05 -7.37
CA THR A 137 22.35 -8.29 -8.17
C THR A 137 21.23 -8.96 -7.34
N THR A 138 21.59 -9.78 -6.35
CA THR A 138 20.66 -10.47 -5.44
C THR A 138 19.88 -9.52 -4.54
N ALA A 139 20.53 -8.56 -3.87
CA ALA A 139 19.86 -7.58 -3.01
C ALA A 139 18.92 -6.69 -3.83
N ARG A 140 19.36 -6.29 -5.03
CA ARG A 140 18.52 -5.55 -5.97
C ARG A 140 17.30 -6.35 -6.42
N ARG A 141 17.49 -7.66 -6.70
CA ARG A 141 16.39 -8.56 -7.09
C ARG A 141 15.39 -8.74 -5.95
N GLN A 142 15.86 -8.87 -4.71
CA GLN A 142 15.00 -8.95 -3.53
C GLN A 142 14.20 -7.66 -3.34
N ALA A 143 14.84 -6.49 -3.38
CA ALA A 143 14.16 -5.20 -3.30
C ALA A 143 13.11 -5.04 -4.41
N PHE A 144 13.40 -5.50 -5.63
CA PHE A 144 12.45 -5.49 -6.74
C PHE A 144 11.23 -6.38 -6.48
N TRP A 145 11.44 -7.63 -6.05
CA TRP A 145 10.34 -8.55 -5.73
C TRP A 145 9.46 -8.05 -4.60
N ARG A 146 10.09 -7.50 -3.56
CA ARG A 146 9.41 -6.94 -2.41
C ARG A 146 8.53 -5.76 -2.82
N ARG A 147 9.10 -4.82 -3.57
CA ARG A 147 8.35 -3.68 -4.11
C ARG A 147 7.21 -4.11 -5.04
N ARG A 148 7.37 -5.21 -5.78
CA ARG A 148 6.29 -5.79 -6.59
C ARG A 148 5.16 -6.32 -5.70
N LEU A 149 5.48 -7.06 -4.64
CA LEU A 149 4.50 -7.56 -3.68
C LEU A 149 3.77 -6.42 -2.98
N ASP A 150 4.52 -5.44 -2.46
CA ASP A 150 3.97 -4.27 -1.79
C ASP A 150 3.04 -3.47 -2.70
N LYS A 151 3.42 -3.31 -3.98
CA LYS A 151 2.58 -2.65 -4.98
C LYS A 151 1.29 -3.41 -5.24
N ARG A 152 1.34 -4.76 -5.31
CA ARG A 152 0.14 -5.59 -5.52
C ARG A 152 -0.81 -5.48 -4.34
N ARG A 153 -0.27 -5.48 -3.12
CA ARG A 153 -1.02 -5.18 -1.90
C ARG A 153 -1.62 -3.76 -1.99
N ALA A 154 -0.82 -2.73 -2.29
CA ALA A 154 -1.34 -1.37 -2.42
C ALA A 154 -2.45 -1.22 -3.49
N SER A 155 -2.35 -1.90 -4.63
CA SER A 155 -3.41 -1.92 -5.65
C SER A 155 -4.72 -2.46 -5.11
N LEU A 156 -4.68 -3.55 -4.34
CA LEU A 156 -5.86 -4.12 -3.69
C LEU A 156 -6.45 -3.19 -2.60
N ALA A 157 -5.63 -2.33 -2.00
CA ALA A 157 -6.04 -1.36 -0.96
C ALA A 157 -6.82 -0.19 -1.55
N GLY A 158 -6.56 0.13 -2.82
CA GLY A 158 -7.08 1.33 -3.46
C GLY A 158 -6.77 2.59 -2.66
N VAL A 159 -7.76 3.47 -2.53
CA VAL A 159 -7.66 4.75 -1.82
C VAL A 159 -7.81 4.62 -0.30
N ALA A 160 -8.19 3.43 0.21
CA ALA A 160 -8.47 3.21 1.61
C ALA A 160 -7.63 2.02 2.14
N PRO A 161 -6.33 2.24 2.43
CA PRO A 161 -5.38 1.21 2.88
C PRO A 161 -5.85 0.32 4.03
N LEU A 162 -6.70 0.89 4.89
CA LEU A 162 -7.28 0.25 6.07
C LEU A 162 -8.27 -0.85 5.71
N LEU A 163 -8.86 -0.80 4.52
CA LEU A 163 -9.81 -1.80 4.01
C LEU A 163 -9.14 -3.12 3.65
N ILE A 164 -7.85 -3.07 3.28
CA ILE A 164 -7.07 -4.25 2.92
C ILE A 164 -6.79 -5.16 4.10
N VAL A 165 -6.77 -4.59 5.29
CA VAL A 165 -6.26 -5.26 6.48
C VAL A 165 -7.13 -6.47 6.85
N ARG A 166 -8.39 -6.50 6.43
CA ARG A 166 -9.35 -7.55 6.76
C ARG A 166 -9.57 -8.60 5.67
N TYR A 167 -9.02 -8.44 4.46
CA TYR A 167 -9.06 -9.49 3.43
C TYR A 167 -8.15 -10.67 3.81
N SER A 168 -8.57 -11.55 4.71
CA SER A 168 -7.73 -12.67 5.16
C SER A 168 -7.67 -13.86 4.19
N TYR A 169 -8.64 -14.04 3.29
CA TYR A 169 -8.91 -15.40 2.81
C TYR A 169 -8.40 -15.77 1.40
N ARG A 170 -8.01 -14.83 0.52
CA ARG A 170 -7.60 -15.19 -0.86
C ARG A 170 -6.34 -14.53 -1.41
N GLU A 171 -5.47 -14.00 -0.53
CA GLU A 171 -4.14 -13.51 -0.92
C GLU A 171 -3.15 -14.63 -1.29
N SER A 172 -3.42 -15.90 -0.95
CA SER A 172 -2.60 -17.03 -1.45
C SER A 172 -2.60 -17.14 -2.98
N ARG A 173 -3.54 -16.47 -3.66
CA ARG A 173 -3.57 -16.34 -5.11
C ARG A 173 -3.13 -14.96 -5.62
N ALA A 174 -2.98 -13.97 -4.75
CA ALA A 174 -2.59 -12.61 -5.16
C ALA A 174 -1.24 -12.57 -5.87
N ASP A 175 -0.35 -13.55 -5.66
CA ASP A 175 0.89 -13.71 -6.42
C ASP A 175 0.68 -14.24 -7.85
N TYR A 176 -0.38 -15.02 -8.05
CA TYR A 176 -0.69 -15.76 -9.28
C TYR A 176 -1.69 -15.07 -10.21
N VAL A 177 -2.39 -14.03 -9.76
CA VAL A 177 -3.35 -13.30 -10.63
C VAL A 177 -2.64 -12.23 -11.48
N SER A 178 -3.24 -11.76 -12.57
CA SER A 178 -2.70 -10.63 -13.32
C SER A 178 -2.92 -9.30 -12.56
N ASN A 179 -2.08 -8.28 -12.80
CA ASN A 179 -2.32 -6.94 -12.24
C ASN A 179 -3.70 -6.38 -12.68
N LYS A 180 -4.11 -6.63 -13.93
CA LYS A 180 -5.42 -6.22 -14.46
C LYS A 180 -6.57 -6.82 -13.63
N THR A 181 -6.42 -8.08 -13.20
CA THR A 181 -7.41 -8.74 -12.35
C THR A 181 -7.39 -8.19 -10.92
N LEU A 182 -6.22 -7.87 -10.37
CA LEU A 182 -6.12 -7.22 -9.06
C LEU A 182 -6.79 -5.85 -9.06
N ASP A 183 -6.57 -5.05 -10.11
CA ASP A 183 -7.17 -3.73 -10.25
C ASP A 183 -8.70 -3.84 -10.44
N ALA A 184 -9.18 -4.81 -11.24
CA ALA A 184 -10.60 -5.08 -11.40
C ALA A 184 -11.27 -5.57 -10.11
N LEU A 185 -10.59 -6.43 -9.35
CA LEU A 185 -11.04 -6.91 -8.05
C LEU A 185 -11.12 -5.75 -7.05
N ALA A 186 -10.09 -4.90 -6.99
CA ALA A 186 -10.09 -3.72 -6.13
C ALA A 186 -11.23 -2.75 -6.47
N ALA A 187 -11.48 -2.53 -7.77
CA ALA A 187 -12.59 -1.69 -8.24
C ALA A 187 -13.95 -2.27 -7.86
N GLU A 188 -14.14 -3.59 -8.02
CA GLU A 188 -15.41 -4.24 -7.67
C GLU A 188 -15.64 -4.22 -6.16
N ILE A 189 -14.61 -4.56 -5.39
CA ILE A 189 -14.58 -4.43 -3.94
C ILE A 189 -15.00 -3.01 -3.51
N TYR A 190 -14.40 -1.98 -4.13
CA TYR A 190 -14.68 -0.58 -3.79
C TYR A 190 -16.12 -0.14 -4.11
N ARG A 191 -16.74 -0.71 -5.16
CA ARG A 191 -18.14 -0.42 -5.49
C ARG A 191 -19.12 -0.87 -4.42
N HIS A 192 -18.80 -1.94 -3.72
CA HIS A 192 -19.67 -2.54 -2.71
C HIS A 192 -19.32 -2.11 -1.28
N TYR A 193 -18.21 -1.39 -1.09
CA TYR A 193 -17.81 -0.90 0.22
C TYR A 193 -18.77 0.17 0.74
N PRO A 194 -19.14 0.14 2.03
CA PRO A 194 -19.88 1.23 2.65
C PRO A 194 -19.11 2.54 2.54
N THR A 195 -19.76 3.56 1.97
CA THR A 195 -19.14 4.87 1.68
C THR A 195 -18.59 5.55 2.93
N GLU A 196 -19.20 5.29 4.07
CA GLU A 196 -18.84 5.75 5.41
C GLU A 196 -17.47 5.24 5.83
N VAL A 197 -17.17 3.97 5.55
CA VAL A 197 -15.89 3.35 5.87
C VAL A 197 -14.79 3.94 4.98
N VAL A 198 -15.08 4.14 3.69
CA VAL A 198 -14.15 4.80 2.77
C VAL A 198 -13.81 6.21 3.25
N ARG A 199 -14.82 7.02 3.57
CA ARG A 199 -14.63 8.39 4.08
C ARG A 199 -13.86 8.42 5.40
N ALA A 200 -14.15 7.50 6.32
CA ALA A 200 -13.41 7.37 7.57
C ALA A 200 -11.93 7.05 7.31
N ALA A 201 -11.64 6.12 6.40
CA ALA A 201 -10.26 5.76 6.05
C ALA A 201 -9.49 6.89 5.36
N GLU A 202 -10.16 7.64 4.47
CA GLU A 202 -9.59 8.84 3.83
C GLU A 202 -9.29 9.91 4.88
N TYR A 203 -10.22 10.15 5.80
CA TYR A 203 -10.03 11.09 6.89
C TYR A 203 -8.83 10.73 7.78
N MET A 204 -8.66 9.46 8.16
CA MET A 204 -7.51 9.02 8.95
C MET A 204 -6.18 9.24 8.22
N THR A 205 -6.18 9.01 6.90
CA THR A 205 -5.03 9.33 6.05
C THR A 205 -4.71 10.83 6.08
N GLN A 206 -5.72 11.69 5.95
CA GLN A 206 -5.54 13.15 6.00
C GLN A 206 -5.00 13.62 7.35
N VAL A 207 -5.50 13.06 8.46
CA VAL A 207 -4.98 13.34 9.79
C VAL A 207 -3.50 12.94 9.87
N GLY A 208 -3.16 11.75 9.36
CA GLY A 208 -1.78 11.28 9.32
C GLY A 208 -0.84 12.07 8.40
N GLU A 209 -1.37 12.71 7.37
CA GLU A 209 -0.60 13.59 6.46
C GLU A 209 -0.45 15.01 7.01
N SER A 210 -1.17 15.36 8.08
CA SER A 210 -1.03 16.66 8.73
C SER A 210 0.25 16.71 9.56
N ASP A 211 0.91 17.88 9.56
CA ASP A 211 2.09 18.16 10.40
C ASP A 211 1.72 18.37 11.88
N THR A 212 0.44 18.20 12.25
CA THR A 212 -0.04 18.43 13.61
C THR A 212 0.13 17.15 14.44
N GLU A 213 0.81 17.27 15.57
CA GLU A 213 0.90 16.19 16.54
C GLU A 213 -0.48 15.92 17.14
N VAL A 214 -0.86 14.64 17.20
CA VAL A 214 -2.17 14.23 17.73
C VAL A 214 -1.99 13.91 19.21
N ASP A 215 -2.29 14.88 20.06
CA ASP A 215 -2.36 14.67 21.51
C ASP A 215 -3.65 13.93 21.91
N ALA A 216 -3.82 13.69 23.22
CA ALA A 216 -4.97 12.95 23.73
C ALA A 216 -6.32 13.66 23.48
N GLU A 217 -6.33 14.99 23.45
CA GLU A 217 -7.54 15.79 23.24
C GLU A 217 -7.92 15.79 21.75
N ALA A 218 -6.94 16.03 20.88
CA ALA A 218 -7.07 15.92 19.43
C ALA A 218 -7.51 14.50 19.04
N LYS A 219 -6.90 13.46 19.63
CA LYS A 219 -7.32 12.06 19.41
C LYS A 219 -8.79 11.90 19.75
N ARG A 220 -9.26 12.38 20.91
CA ARG A 220 -10.68 12.26 21.30
C ARG A 220 -11.60 12.93 20.27
N ALA A 221 -11.27 14.14 19.83
CA ALA A 221 -12.04 14.84 18.80
C ALA A 221 -12.06 14.08 17.45
N HIS A 222 -10.92 13.54 17.01
CA HIS A 222 -10.85 12.73 15.79
C HIS A 222 -11.68 11.45 15.92
N MET A 223 -11.65 10.80 17.08
CA MET A 223 -12.42 9.58 17.37
C MET A 223 -13.93 9.84 17.38
N ASP A 224 -14.38 10.95 17.94
CA ASP A 224 -15.80 11.30 17.92
C ASP A 224 -16.29 11.59 16.50
N LYS A 225 -15.48 12.27 15.69
CA LYS A 225 -15.78 12.48 14.26
C LYS A 225 -15.83 11.16 13.49
N LEU A 226 -14.90 10.24 13.75
CA LEU A 226 -14.88 8.91 13.12
C LEU A 226 -16.10 8.08 13.50
N ARG A 227 -16.50 8.10 14.78
CA ARG A 227 -17.72 7.43 15.24
C ARG A 227 -18.96 8.00 14.57
N ASP A 228 -19.03 9.31 14.40
CA ASP A 228 -20.15 9.96 13.71
C ASP A 228 -20.21 9.60 12.23
N MET A 229 -19.06 9.59 11.53
CA MET A 229 -18.97 9.13 10.14
C MET A 229 -19.44 7.70 9.97
N LEU A 230 -19.19 6.84 10.96
CA LEU A 230 -19.47 5.40 10.90
C LEU A 230 -20.84 5.01 11.43
N ARG A 231 -21.68 5.95 11.91
CA ARG A 231 -23.06 5.66 12.32
C ARG A 231 -23.88 5.09 11.16
#